data_AF-A0A8S3GDQ6-F1
#
_entry.id   AF-A0A8S3GDQ6-F1
#
_cell.length_a   1.000
_cell.length_b   1.000
_cell.length_c   1.000
_cell.angle_alpha   90.00
_cell.angle_beta   90.00
_cell.angle_gamma   90.00
#
_symmetry.space_group_name_H-M   'P 1'
#
loop_
_entity.id
_entity.type
_entity.pdbx_description
1 polymer ?
#
loop_
_entity_poly.entity_id
_entity_poly.type
_entity_poly.pdbx_seq_one_letter_code
_entity_poly.pdbx_strand_id
1 'polypeptide(L)'
;IVAAESIFDLLSKPTTDSKTKGIEPVDYENRIKNSWIWKELYSVRNFRPSANTPLGIFGAIFYGALHFVLRGKEPFTLKHEIPDHACLKEAKDCTPIEYPKPDNVVSFDLLSSVSLTNTNHDKDEPPHLTLKDDSVPTSVNLAIYDGPEQRFCPA
;
A
#
# COMPACT_ATOMS: atom_id res chain seq x y z
N ILE A 1 20.36 1.38 -6.01
CA ILE A 1 21.48 0.98 -6.89
C ILE A 1 21.14 1.26 -8.35
N VAL A 2 20.18 0.54 -8.96
CA VAL A 2 19.83 0.70 -10.39
C VAL A 2 19.51 2.14 -10.80
N ALA A 3 18.74 2.88 -9.98
CA ALA A 3 18.44 4.29 -10.23
C ALA A 3 19.71 5.17 -10.22
N ALA A 4 20.59 4.96 -9.24
CA ALA A 4 21.83 5.72 -9.10
C ALA A 4 22.79 5.47 -10.27
N GLU A 5 22.96 4.21 -10.70
CA GLU A 5 23.77 3.86 -11.88
C GLU A 5 23.22 4.49 -13.15
N SER A 6 21.89 4.45 -13.33
CA SER A 6 21.22 5.06 -14.49
C SER A 6 21.45 6.57 -14.56
N ILE A 7 21.41 7.24 -13.41
CA ILE A 7 21.67 8.69 -13.30
C ILE A 7 23.16 8.99 -13.51
N PHE A 8 24.04 8.22 -12.87
CA PHE A 8 25.49 8.43 -12.98
C PHE A 8 25.99 8.24 -14.41
N ASP A 9 25.53 7.19 -15.10
CA ASP A 9 25.88 6.93 -16.50
C ASP A 9 25.36 8.03 -17.43
N LEU A 10 24.25 8.67 -17.07
CA LEU A 10 23.68 9.78 -17.84
C LEU A 10 24.43 11.09 -17.61
N LEU A 11 24.84 11.37 -16.37
CA LEU A 11 25.63 12.54 -16.00
C LEU A 11 27.09 12.46 -16.49
N SER A 12 27.63 11.24 -16.62
CA SER A 12 29.01 11.01 -17.06
C SER A 12 29.18 11.11 -18.59
N LYS A 13 28.09 11.23 -19.35
CA LYS A 13 28.16 11.38 -20.82
C LYS A 13 28.53 12.81 -21.20
N PRO A 14 29.42 12.99 -22.21
CA PRO A 14 29.88 14.32 -22.65
C PRO A 14 28.78 15.17 -23.29
N THR A 15 27.72 14.54 -23.82
CA THR A 15 26.50 15.20 -24.29
C THR A 15 25.29 14.60 -23.59
N THR A 16 24.57 15.45 -22.88
CA THR A 16 23.28 15.09 -22.28
C THR A 16 22.17 15.46 -23.25
N ASP A 17 21.70 14.49 -24.03
CA ASP A 17 20.49 14.66 -24.84
C ASP A 17 19.26 14.64 -23.93
N SER A 18 18.98 15.76 -23.25
CA SER A 18 17.73 15.97 -22.53
C SER A 18 16.85 16.94 -23.29
N LYS A 19 15.59 16.56 -23.51
CA LYS A 19 14.57 17.45 -24.09
C LYS A 19 14.09 18.52 -23.11
N THR A 20 14.40 18.35 -21.82
CA THR A 20 13.95 19.20 -20.73
C THR A 20 15.14 19.71 -19.92
N LYS A 21 14.92 20.77 -19.13
CA LYS A 21 15.95 21.36 -18.25
C LYS A 21 16.42 20.37 -17.17
N GLY A 22 15.49 19.56 -16.66
CA GLY A 22 15.83 18.43 -15.80
C GLY A 22 16.28 17.24 -16.65
N ILE A 23 17.18 16.42 -16.12
CA ILE A 23 17.62 15.21 -16.81
C ILE A 23 16.60 14.10 -16.56
N GLU A 24 16.14 13.44 -17.63
CA GLU A 24 15.23 12.31 -17.54
C GLU A 24 15.98 10.97 -17.72
N PRO A 25 16.16 10.15 -16.66
CA PRO A 25 16.88 8.89 -16.73
C PRO A 25 16.03 7.76 -17.33
N VAL A 26 15.67 7.86 -18.62
CA VAL A 26 14.79 6.89 -19.31
C VAL A 26 15.29 5.43 -19.27
N ASP A 27 16.61 5.22 -19.18
CA ASP A 27 17.22 3.88 -19.10
C ASP A 27 16.91 3.16 -17.78
N TYR A 28 16.55 3.92 -16.73
CA TYR A 28 16.24 3.37 -15.41
C TYR A 28 15.14 2.30 -15.47
N GLU A 29 14.06 2.56 -16.20
CA GLU A 29 12.95 1.62 -16.33
C GLU A 29 13.38 0.32 -17.01
N ASN A 30 14.18 0.43 -18.08
CA ASN A 30 14.73 -0.73 -18.79
C ASN A 30 15.63 -1.56 -17.89
N ARG A 31 16.49 -0.92 -17.09
CA ARG A 31 17.36 -1.65 -16.15
C ARG A 31 16.56 -2.34 -15.06
N ILE A 32 15.52 -1.71 -14.51
CA ILE A 32 14.62 -2.35 -13.55
C ILE A 32 13.94 -3.57 -14.18
N LYS A 33 13.37 -3.46 -15.38
CA LYS A 33 12.71 -4.57 -16.10
C LYS A 33 13.65 -5.75 -16.40
N ASN A 34 14.94 -5.48 -16.62
CA ASN A 34 15.95 -6.50 -16.88
C ASN A 34 16.60 -7.06 -15.60
N SER A 35 16.38 -6.41 -14.45
CA SER A 35 16.95 -6.84 -13.16
C SER A 35 16.23 -8.07 -12.59
N TRP A 36 16.84 -8.67 -11.56
CA TRP A 36 16.22 -9.76 -10.80
C TRP A 36 14.93 -9.31 -10.09
N ILE A 37 14.83 -8.03 -9.72
CA ILE A 37 13.66 -7.45 -9.03
C ILE A 37 12.39 -7.66 -9.86
N TRP A 38 12.47 -7.38 -11.16
CA TRP A 38 11.32 -7.56 -12.05
C TRP A 38 10.90 -9.02 -12.16
N LYS A 39 11.87 -9.93 -12.28
CA LYS A 39 11.62 -11.38 -12.35
C LYS A 39 10.99 -11.88 -11.04
N GLU A 40 11.46 -11.42 -9.90
CA GLU A 40 10.94 -11.77 -8.58
C GLU A 40 9.49 -11.30 -8.42
N LEU A 41 9.23 -10.01 -8.61
CA LEU A 41 7.87 -9.44 -8.52
C LEU A 41 6.91 -10.10 -9.50
N TYR A 42 7.36 -10.34 -10.75
CA TYR A 42 6.55 -10.99 -11.76
C TYR A 42 6.20 -12.43 -11.37
N SER A 43 7.11 -13.17 -10.73
CA SER A 43 6.85 -14.55 -10.31
C SER A 43 5.72 -14.64 -9.26
N VAL A 44 5.58 -13.63 -8.40
CA VAL A 44 4.58 -13.61 -7.32
C VAL A 44 3.34 -12.75 -7.62
N ARG A 45 3.24 -12.19 -8.84
CA ARG A 45 2.22 -11.19 -9.25
C ARG A 45 0.77 -11.56 -8.95
N ASN A 46 0.46 -12.85 -8.89
CA ASN A 46 -0.89 -13.38 -8.74
C ASN A 46 -1.25 -13.75 -7.28
N PHE A 47 -0.31 -13.71 -6.33
CA PHE A 47 -0.58 -14.09 -4.94
C PHE A 47 -1.64 -13.19 -4.29
N ARG A 48 -1.42 -11.87 -4.29
CA ARG A 48 -2.36 -10.94 -3.64
C ARG A 48 -3.74 -10.92 -4.32
N PRO A 49 -3.84 -10.82 -5.67
CA PRO A 49 -5.12 -10.91 -6.35
C PRO A 49 -5.88 -12.23 -6.14
N SER A 50 -5.18 -13.36 -5.95
CA SER A 50 -5.85 -14.65 -5.72
C SER A 50 -6.69 -14.68 -4.43
N ALA A 51 -6.36 -13.81 -3.46
CA ALA A 51 -7.14 -13.61 -2.25
C ALA A 51 -8.43 -12.79 -2.45
N ASN A 52 -8.57 -12.10 -3.60
CA ASN A 52 -9.72 -11.24 -3.90
C ASN A 52 -10.89 -12.01 -4.52
N THR A 53 -10.82 -13.34 -4.55
CA THR A 53 -11.91 -14.21 -4.99
C THR A 53 -12.90 -14.45 -3.83
N PRO A 54 -14.11 -14.98 -4.10
CA PRO A 54 -15.04 -15.38 -3.04
C PRO A 54 -14.47 -16.38 -2.02
N LEU A 55 -13.36 -17.05 -2.34
CA LEU A 55 -12.65 -17.97 -1.45
C LEU A 55 -11.73 -17.26 -0.44
N GLY A 56 -11.52 -15.94 -0.58
CA GLY A 56 -10.68 -15.16 0.33
C GLY A 56 -9.28 -15.75 0.49
N ILE A 57 -8.84 -15.89 1.74
CA ILE A 57 -7.54 -16.47 2.09
C ILE A 57 -7.34 -17.90 1.56
N PHE A 58 -8.41 -18.69 1.45
CA PHE A 58 -8.31 -20.05 0.90
C PHE A 58 -7.96 -20.02 -0.59
N GLY A 59 -8.46 -19.02 -1.33
CA GLY A 59 -8.03 -18.78 -2.71
C GLY A 59 -6.53 -18.56 -2.83
N ALA A 60 -5.95 -17.79 -1.90
CA ALA A 60 -4.51 -17.57 -1.83
C ALA A 60 -3.72 -18.83 -1.44
N ILE A 61 -4.25 -19.67 -0.56
CA ILE A 61 -3.62 -20.95 -0.19
C ILE A 61 -3.59 -21.90 -1.39
N PHE A 62 -4.71 -22.06 -2.09
CA PHE A 62 -4.77 -22.90 -3.30
C PHE A 62 -3.86 -22.37 -4.40
N TYR A 63 -3.84 -21.05 -4.59
CA TYR A 63 -2.90 -20.42 -5.50
C TYR A 63 -1.44 -20.65 -5.07
N GLY A 64 -1.14 -20.64 -3.77
CA GLY A 64 0.17 -20.98 -3.24
C GLY A 64 0.63 -22.38 -3.63
N ALA A 65 -0.26 -23.37 -3.60
CA ALA A 65 0.04 -24.73 -4.08
C ALA A 65 0.31 -24.75 -5.60
N LEU A 66 -0.50 -24.03 -6.40
CA LEU A 66 -0.28 -23.88 -7.83
C LEU A 66 1.08 -23.22 -8.13
N HIS A 67 1.38 -22.13 -7.43
CA HIS A 67 2.64 -21.40 -7.56
C HIS A 67 3.83 -22.25 -7.12
N PHE A 68 3.70 -23.11 -6.10
CA PHE A 68 4.76 -24.04 -5.71
C PHE A 68 5.14 -25.00 -6.85
N VAL A 69 4.17 -25.44 -7.66
CA VAL A 69 4.42 -26.31 -8.82
C VAL A 69 4.91 -25.53 -10.03
N LEU A 70 4.23 -24.44 -10.39
CA LEU A 70 4.47 -23.69 -11.63
C LEU A 70 5.54 -22.60 -11.51
N ARG A 71 5.92 -22.23 -10.28
CA ARG A 71 6.91 -21.18 -9.95
C ARG A 71 6.59 -19.82 -10.58
N GLY A 72 5.31 -19.45 -10.66
CA GLY A 72 4.88 -18.16 -11.22
C GLY A 72 4.88 -18.08 -12.75
N LYS A 73 5.02 -19.22 -13.44
CA LYS A 73 5.06 -19.31 -14.91
C LYS A 73 3.70 -19.52 -15.55
N GLU A 74 2.60 -19.32 -14.81
CA GLU A 74 1.26 -19.38 -15.35
C GLU A 74 1.05 -18.34 -16.48
N PRO A 75 0.33 -18.68 -17.57
CA PRO A 75 0.19 -17.83 -18.75
C PRO A 75 -0.88 -16.73 -18.59
N PHE A 76 -1.09 -16.25 -17.37
CA PHE A 76 -2.09 -15.20 -17.07
C PHE A 76 -1.65 -14.30 -15.91
N THR A 77 -2.28 -13.14 -15.81
CA THR A 77 -2.09 -12.19 -14.70
C THR A 77 -3.45 -11.76 -14.19
N LEU A 78 -3.71 -12.05 -12.91
CA LEU A 78 -4.90 -11.62 -12.18
C LEU A 78 -4.85 -10.11 -11.94
N LYS A 79 -6.02 -9.49 -11.80
CA LYS A 79 -6.16 -8.04 -11.62
C LYS A 79 -6.78 -7.71 -10.26
N HIS A 80 -6.48 -6.52 -9.77
CA HIS A 80 -7.26 -5.88 -8.73
C HIS A 80 -8.40 -5.11 -9.41
N GLU A 81 -9.65 -5.47 -9.10
CA GLU A 81 -10.82 -4.89 -9.79
C GLU A 81 -11.30 -3.60 -9.13
N ILE A 82 -11.17 -3.49 -7.80
CA ILE A 82 -11.72 -2.40 -7.00
C ILE A 82 -10.56 -1.72 -6.27
N PRO A 83 -10.45 -0.37 -6.32
CA PRO A 83 -9.47 0.36 -5.52
C PRO A 83 -9.85 0.31 -4.04
N ASP A 84 -8.85 0.26 -3.15
CA ASP A 84 -9.07 0.05 -1.70
C ASP A 84 -10.05 1.06 -1.08
N HIS A 85 -10.02 2.33 -1.51
CA HIS A 85 -10.92 3.37 -1.01
C HIS A 85 -12.40 3.15 -1.34
N ALA A 86 -12.71 2.25 -2.29
CA ALA A 86 -14.07 1.90 -2.71
C ALA A 86 -14.51 0.53 -2.17
N CYS A 87 -13.69 -0.12 -1.34
CA CYS A 87 -13.97 -1.46 -0.80
C CYS A 87 -14.80 -1.44 0.51
N LEU A 88 -15.09 -0.27 1.08
CA LEU A 88 -15.91 -0.15 2.28
C LEU A 88 -17.39 -0.44 1.97
N LYS A 89 -18.05 -1.08 2.94
CA LYS A 89 -19.50 -1.22 2.99
C LYS A 89 -20.06 -0.18 3.97
N GLU A 90 -21.31 0.22 3.76
CA GLU A 90 -21.99 1.09 4.72
C GLU A 90 -22.08 0.41 6.10
N ALA A 91 -21.96 1.20 7.16
CA ALA A 91 -21.95 0.68 8.52
C ALA A 91 -23.24 -0.08 8.87
N LYS A 92 -24.38 0.38 8.34
CA LYS A 92 -25.71 -0.26 8.54
C LYS A 92 -25.79 -1.69 8.01
N ASP A 93 -24.96 -2.04 7.03
CA ASP A 93 -24.94 -3.36 6.39
C ASP A 93 -23.86 -4.28 7.01
N CYS A 94 -23.20 -3.82 8.08
CA CYS A 94 -22.12 -4.51 8.76
C CYS A 94 -22.46 -4.77 10.23
N THR A 95 -21.80 -5.76 10.83
CA THR A 95 -21.87 -6.01 12.26
C THR A 95 -20.63 -5.43 12.94
N PRO A 96 -20.78 -4.60 13.99
CA PRO A 96 -19.65 -4.13 14.78
C PRO A 96 -18.79 -5.28 15.32
N ILE A 97 -17.47 -5.09 15.31
CA ILE A 97 -16.52 -6.06 15.86
C ILE A 97 -16.23 -5.68 17.31
N GLU A 98 -16.53 -6.58 18.24
CA GLU A 98 -16.22 -6.42 19.67
C GLU A 98 -14.77 -6.84 19.95
N TYR A 99 -13.87 -5.85 20.01
CA TYR A 99 -12.47 -6.08 20.37
C TYR A 99 -12.29 -6.18 21.90
N PRO A 100 -11.54 -7.17 22.41
CA PRO A 100 -11.19 -7.23 23.83
C PRO A 100 -10.44 -5.99 24.28
N LYS A 101 -10.66 -5.59 25.54
CA LYS A 101 -9.86 -4.53 26.17
C LYS A 101 -8.40 -4.99 26.30
N PRO A 102 -7.43 -4.08 26.15
CA PRO A 102 -6.02 -4.42 26.35
C PRO A 102 -5.76 -4.85 27.79
N ASP A 103 -4.90 -5.87 27.95
CA ASP A 103 -4.50 -6.46 29.23
C ASP A 103 -3.24 -5.82 29.84
N ASN A 104 -2.57 -4.94 29.09
CA ASN A 104 -1.29 -4.29 29.42
C ASN A 104 -0.12 -5.26 29.66
N VAL A 105 -0.21 -6.49 29.13
CA VAL A 105 0.86 -7.49 29.19
C VAL A 105 1.21 -7.96 27.78
N VAL A 106 0.21 -8.38 27.00
CA VAL A 106 0.36 -8.82 25.61
C VAL A 106 -0.29 -7.82 24.65
N SER A 107 -1.28 -7.08 25.12
CA SER A 107 -2.09 -6.12 24.36
C SER A 107 -2.15 -4.78 25.11
N PHE A 108 -2.05 -3.67 24.37
CA PHE A 108 -1.91 -2.34 24.94
C PHE A 108 -2.86 -1.37 24.25
N ASP A 109 -3.17 -0.25 24.90
CA ASP A 109 -3.92 0.82 24.28
C ASP A 109 -3.08 1.59 23.25
N LEU A 110 -3.77 2.39 22.42
CA LEU A 110 -3.16 3.13 21.34
C LEU A 110 -2.21 4.23 21.84
N LEU A 111 -2.54 4.93 22.92
CA LEU A 111 -1.74 6.05 23.42
C LEU A 111 -0.40 5.55 24.00
N SER A 112 -0.44 4.44 24.76
CA SER A 112 0.78 3.77 25.22
C SER A 112 1.66 3.34 24.03
N SER A 113 1.04 2.77 22.98
CA SER A 113 1.74 2.36 21.76
C SER A 113 2.39 3.54 21.03
N VAL A 114 1.65 4.63 20.84
CA VAL A 114 2.15 5.87 20.21
C VAL A 114 3.28 6.48 21.02
N SER A 115 3.18 6.51 22.35
CA SER A 115 4.26 7.02 23.21
C SER A 115 5.57 6.27 23.00
N LEU A 116 5.53 4.95 22.75
CA LEU A 116 6.73 4.14 22.51
C LEU A 116 7.36 4.37 21.13
N THR A 117 6.62 4.95 20.19
CA THR A 117 7.21 5.38 18.90
C THR A 117 8.10 6.61 19.05
N ASN A 118 7.94 7.36 20.15
CA ASN A 118 8.56 8.67 20.38
C ASN A 118 8.31 9.68 19.24
N THR A 119 7.23 9.50 18.48
CA THR A 119 6.84 10.40 17.41
C THR A 119 6.30 11.70 17.99
N ASN A 120 6.76 12.84 17.47
CA ASN A 120 6.36 14.16 17.93
C ASN A 120 6.53 15.20 16.82
N HIS A 121 5.74 16.28 16.91
CA HIS A 121 5.75 17.43 16.00
C HIS A 121 5.58 18.70 16.82
N ASP A 122 5.96 19.85 16.27
CA ASP A 122 5.61 21.13 16.87
C ASP A 122 4.07 21.29 16.87
N LYS A 123 3.51 21.80 17.96
CA LYS A 123 2.06 21.93 18.15
C LYS A 123 1.50 23.17 17.45
N ASP A 124 2.35 24.14 17.12
CA ASP A 124 1.95 25.38 16.44
C ASP A 124 2.14 25.32 14.91
N GLU A 125 2.28 24.11 14.36
CA GLU A 125 2.29 23.87 12.92
C GLU A 125 0.87 23.56 12.40
N PRO A 126 0.54 23.95 11.15
CA PRO A 126 -0.71 23.54 10.54
C PRO A 126 -0.76 22.01 10.39
N PRO A 127 -1.93 21.37 10.60
CA PRO A 127 -2.07 19.94 10.41
C PRO A 127 -1.65 19.49 9.00
N HIS A 128 -0.75 18.51 8.91
CA HIS A 128 -0.30 17.95 7.64
C HIS A 128 -1.29 16.93 7.04
N LEU A 129 -2.22 16.43 7.85
CA LEU A 129 -3.40 15.69 7.38
C LEU A 129 -4.45 16.69 6.93
N THR A 130 -4.36 17.12 5.68
CA THR A 130 -5.24 18.13 5.11
C THR A 130 -6.51 17.51 4.55
N LEU A 131 -7.62 18.24 4.70
CA LEU A 131 -8.89 17.89 4.08
C LEU A 131 -9.12 18.78 2.87
N LYS A 132 -9.68 18.19 1.81
CA LYS A 132 -10.16 19.00 0.66
C LYS A 132 -11.45 19.74 1.00
N ASP A 133 -12.26 19.16 1.87
CA ASP A 133 -13.51 19.69 2.37
C ASP A 133 -13.70 19.21 3.82
N ASP A 134 -13.73 20.15 4.76
CA ASP A 134 -13.82 19.87 6.20
C ASP A 134 -15.17 19.27 6.61
N SER A 135 -16.18 19.33 5.75
CA SER A 135 -17.52 18.81 6.04
C SER A 135 -17.67 17.31 5.75
N VAL A 136 -16.84 16.73 4.87
CA VAL A 136 -16.97 15.33 4.42
C VAL A 136 -16.77 14.31 5.55
N PRO A 137 -15.79 14.45 6.46
CA PRO A 137 -15.62 13.47 7.54
C PRO A 137 -16.86 13.31 8.42
N THR A 138 -17.59 14.40 8.67
CA THR A 138 -18.80 14.34 9.51
C THR A 138 -20.05 13.99 8.72
N SER A 139 -20.24 14.60 7.55
CA SER A 139 -21.46 14.43 6.74
C SER A 139 -21.51 13.11 5.96
N VAL A 140 -20.35 12.49 5.67
CA VAL A 140 -20.26 11.27 4.87
C VAL A 140 -19.59 10.16 5.67
N ASN A 141 -18.33 10.34 6.09
CA ASN A 141 -17.56 9.23 6.67
C ASN A 141 -18.20 8.74 7.97
N LEU A 142 -18.51 9.66 8.89
CA LEU A 142 -19.22 9.33 10.13
C LEU A 142 -20.66 8.87 9.86
N ALA A 143 -21.41 9.62 9.05
CA ALA A 143 -22.82 9.35 8.83
C ALA A 143 -23.12 8.02 8.11
N ILE A 144 -22.28 7.60 7.17
CA ILE A 144 -22.51 6.42 6.31
C ILE A 144 -21.63 5.24 6.72
N TYR A 145 -20.37 5.50 7.09
CA TYR A 145 -19.36 4.47 7.35
C TYR A 145 -18.93 4.39 8.82
N ASP A 146 -19.58 5.15 9.71
CA ASP A 146 -19.28 5.18 11.15
C ASP A 146 -17.82 5.56 11.44
N GLY A 147 -17.29 6.52 10.67
CA GLY A 147 -16.00 7.17 10.92
C GLY A 147 -14.81 6.20 10.88
N PRO A 148 -14.57 5.52 9.74
CA PRO A 148 -13.50 4.52 9.62
C PRO A 148 -12.10 5.07 9.97
N GLU A 149 -11.88 6.39 9.79
CA GLU A 149 -10.65 7.10 10.17
C GLU A 149 -10.29 6.98 11.65
N GLN A 150 -11.27 6.72 12.53
CA GLN A 150 -11.03 6.50 13.95
C GLN A 150 -10.50 5.09 14.26
N ARG A 151 -10.50 4.18 13.27
CA ARG A 151 -10.17 2.76 13.45
C ARG A 151 -9.01 2.30 12.58
N PHE A 152 -8.88 2.82 11.36
CA PHE A 152 -7.73 2.50 10.51
C PHE A 152 -6.48 3.29 10.91
N CYS A 153 -6.64 4.42 11.62
CA CYS A 153 -5.50 5.22 12.07
C CYS A 153 -4.73 4.46 13.15
N PRO A 154 -3.42 4.21 12.97
CA PRO A 154 -2.61 3.51 13.95
C PRO A 154 -2.04 4.43 15.04
N ALA A 155 -2.54 5.69 15.15
CA ALA A 155 -2.03 6.71 16.05
C ALA A 155 -3.14 7.61 16.62
#